data_AF-A0A4D4JBL0-F1
#
_entry.id   AF-A0A4D4JBL0-F1
#
_cell.length_a   1.000
_cell.length_b   1.000
_cell.length_c   1.000
_cell.angle_alpha   90.00
_cell.angle_beta   90.00
_cell.angle_gamma   90.00
#
_symmetry.space_group_name_H-M   'P 1'
#
loop_
_entity.id
_entity.type
_entity.pdbx_description
1 polymer ?
#
loop_
_entity_poly.entity_id
_entity_poly.type
_entity_poly.pdbx_seq_one_letter_code
_entity_poly.pdbx_strand_id
1 'polypeptide(L)'
;MNDSSSSSPNPVFELSLTFLNGWCDLYLEYGDEQLTIRATTLSNAFNDLVDASIDLAQGRQCVSVMWGGEGNGAFVDLALDATEYLGVVVHEMADSNWFSPALRWAPARGHALFTAYVSFSEFARKLGRELRKIRVQHTDITGYMPHWGWSYPQARYELFESLMARRGFKPVSTQTIRHELQVGRLREPNPAHA
;
A
#
# COMPACT_ATOMS: atom_id res chain seq x y z
N MET A 1 -22.35 -29.32 -27.32
CA MET A 1 -22.40 -28.19 -26.36
C MET A 1 -20.96 -27.74 -26.20
N ASN A 2 -20.59 -26.66 -26.90
CA ASN A 2 -19.27 -26.06 -26.76
C ASN A 2 -19.36 -25.08 -25.60
N ASP A 3 -18.74 -25.41 -24.47
CA ASP A 3 -18.48 -24.45 -23.40
C ASP A 3 -17.46 -23.44 -23.94
N SER A 4 -17.99 -22.35 -24.46
CA SER A 4 -17.25 -21.12 -24.72
C SER A 4 -16.92 -20.51 -23.35
N SER A 5 -15.89 -21.02 -22.70
CA SER A 5 -15.31 -20.39 -21.51
C SER A 5 -14.70 -19.06 -21.94
N SER A 6 -15.51 -18.00 -21.90
CA SER A 6 -15.02 -16.64 -21.95
C SER A 6 -14.16 -16.45 -20.71
N SER A 7 -12.83 -16.60 -20.87
CA SER A 7 -11.88 -16.21 -19.86
C SER A 7 -11.94 -14.69 -19.76
N SER A 8 -12.81 -14.18 -18.89
CA SER A 8 -12.75 -12.79 -18.47
C SER A 8 -11.31 -12.55 -18.00
N PRO A 9 -10.62 -11.52 -18.50
CA PRO A 9 -9.27 -11.22 -18.04
C PRO A 9 -9.31 -11.05 -16.53
N ASN A 10 -8.34 -11.65 -15.83
CA ASN A 10 -8.20 -11.42 -14.39
C ASN A 10 -8.09 -9.90 -14.16
N PRO A 11 -8.87 -9.34 -13.23
CA PRO A 11 -8.82 -7.92 -12.93
C PRO A 11 -7.39 -7.52 -12.56
N VAL A 12 -6.92 -6.42 -13.13
CA VAL A 12 -5.59 -5.87 -12.85
C VAL A 12 -5.63 -5.23 -11.47
N PHE A 13 -4.67 -5.57 -10.61
CA PHE A 13 -4.47 -4.90 -9.33
C PHE A 13 -3.34 -3.88 -9.42
N GLU A 14 -3.59 -2.65 -8.97
CA GLU A 14 -2.55 -1.64 -8.79
C GLU A 14 -2.50 -1.15 -7.34
N LEU A 15 -1.29 -0.83 -6.89
CA LEU A 15 -1.01 -0.22 -5.60
C LEU A 15 0.11 0.79 -5.81
N SER A 16 -0.10 2.04 -5.39
CA SER A 16 0.95 3.05 -5.35
C SER A 16 0.94 3.87 -4.08
N LEU A 17 2.12 4.37 -3.69
CA LEU A 17 2.32 5.17 -2.50
C LEU A 17 2.97 6.51 -2.88
N THR A 18 2.31 7.62 -2.54
CA THR A 18 2.81 8.96 -2.83
C THR A 18 3.06 9.74 -1.56
N PHE A 19 4.21 10.40 -1.45
CA PHE A 19 4.57 11.23 -0.29
C PHE A 19 4.72 12.68 -0.68
N LEU A 20 3.96 13.55 -0.01
CA LEU A 20 3.99 14.99 -0.24
C LEU A 20 3.57 15.74 1.02
N ASN A 21 4.32 16.76 1.42
CA ASN A 21 3.95 17.73 2.47
C ASN A 21 3.46 17.11 3.81
N GLY A 22 4.09 16.02 4.27
CA GLY A 22 3.71 15.33 5.50
C GLY A 22 2.57 14.33 5.33
N TRP A 23 2.19 14.01 4.09
CA TRP A 23 1.13 13.05 3.78
C TRP A 23 1.70 11.81 3.09
N CYS A 24 0.98 10.71 3.27
CA CYS A 24 1.16 9.46 2.56
C CYS A 24 -0.18 9.04 1.95
N ASP A 25 -0.27 9.15 0.63
CA ASP A 25 -1.43 8.69 -0.14
C ASP A 25 -1.22 7.24 -0.57
N LEU A 26 -2.19 6.38 -0.26
CA LEU A 26 -2.29 5.01 -0.76
C LEU A 26 -3.37 4.97 -1.83
N TYR A 27 -2.95 4.69 -3.06
CA TYR A 27 -3.83 4.42 -4.19
C TYR A 27 -3.95 2.93 -4.42
N LEU A 28 -5.18 2.47 -4.68
CA LEU A 28 -5.54 1.10 -5.00
C LEU A 28 -6.44 1.09 -6.23
N GLU A 29 -6.23 0.10 -7.10
CA GLU A 29 -7.07 -0.18 -8.27
C GLU A 29 -7.31 -1.68 -8.36
N TYR A 30 -8.53 -2.09 -8.67
CA TYR A 30 -8.87 -3.49 -8.92
C TYR A 30 -10.08 -3.59 -9.85
N GLY A 31 -9.86 -4.02 -11.10
CA GLY A 31 -10.91 -4.01 -12.12
C GLY A 31 -11.34 -2.58 -12.44
N ASP A 32 -12.62 -2.26 -12.24
CA ASP A 32 -13.17 -0.92 -12.45
C ASP A 32 -13.20 -0.05 -11.16
N GLU A 33 -12.79 -0.61 -10.02
CA GLU A 33 -12.74 0.10 -8.74
C GLU A 33 -11.38 0.77 -8.54
N GLN A 34 -11.41 2.03 -8.09
CA GLN A 34 -10.23 2.78 -7.69
C GLN A 34 -10.49 3.54 -6.39
N LEU A 35 -9.49 3.63 -5.53
CA LEU A 35 -9.56 4.36 -4.27
C LEU A 35 -8.22 5.01 -3.93
N THR A 36 -8.26 6.25 -3.48
CA THR A 36 -7.12 6.91 -2.83
C THR A 36 -7.51 7.31 -1.41
N ILE A 37 -6.72 6.87 -0.43
CA ILE A 37 -6.84 7.28 0.97
C ILE A 37 -5.54 7.95 1.44
N ARG A 38 -5.66 8.89 2.37
CA ARG A 38 -4.55 9.74 2.83
C ARG A 38 -4.28 9.52 4.31
N ALA A 39 -3.02 9.30 4.65
CA ALA A 39 -2.53 9.36 6.02
C ALA A 39 -1.70 10.63 6.23
N THR A 40 -1.75 11.16 7.44
CA THR A 40 -0.92 12.27 7.91
C THR A 40 0.17 11.76 8.83
N THR A 41 1.12 12.62 9.19
CA THR A 41 2.22 12.29 10.10
C THR A 41 1.77 11.89 11.52
N LEU A 42 0.49 12.01 11.86
CA LEU A 42 -0.09 11.61 13.16
C LEU A 42 0.11 10.11 13.46
N SER A 43 0.18 9.28 12.41
CA SER A 43 0.41 7.84 12.53
C SER A 43 1.41 7.40 11.46
N ASN A 44 2.28 6.44 11.80
CA ASN A 44 3.22 5.90 10.82
C ASN A 44 2.58 4.77 9.98
N ALA A 45 1.43 5.06 9.37
CA ALA A 45 0.61 4.09 8.64
C ALA A 45 1.38 3.36 7.53
N PHE A 46 2.37 4.04 6.92
CA PHE A 46 3.29 3.44 5.98
C PHE A 46 4.09 2.28 6.59
N ASN A 47 4.72 2.49 7.75
CA ASN A 47 5.46 1.43 8.43
C ASN A 47 4.51 0.33 8.94
N ASP A 48 3.32 0.71 9.41
CA ASP A 48 2.31 -0.24 9.88
C ASP A 48 1.84 -1.17 8.76
N LEU A 49 1.72 -0.69 7.51
CA LEU A 49 1.43 -1.53 6.34
C LEU A 49 2.55 -2.51 6.01
N VAL A 50 3.80 -2.10 6.18
CA VAL A 50 4.95 -3.00 6.00
C VAL A 50 4.95 -4.08 7.09
N ASP A 51 4.72 -3.69 8.35
CA ASP A 51 4.65 -4.62 9.48
C ASP A 51 3.47 -5.60 9.31
N ALA A 52 2.30 -5.12 8.92
CA ALA A 52 1.13 -5.95 8.60
C ALA A 52 1.43 -6.96 7.48
N SER A 53 2.16 -6.55 6.44
CA SER A 53 2.56 -7.42 5.33
C SER A 53 3.56 -8.49 5.76
N ILE A 54 4.46 -8.16 6.69
CA ILE A 54 5.40 -9.12 7.30
C ILE A 54 4.64 -10.13 8.15
N ASP A 55 3.69 -9.68 8.97
CA ASP A 55 2.84 -10.55 9.80
C ASP A 55 2.11 -11.59 8.94
N LEU A 56 1.52 -11.16 7.82
CA LEU A 56 0.90 -12.07 6.84
C LEU A 56 1.91 -13.06 6.25
N ALA A 57 3.09 -12.58 5.86
CA ALA A 57 4.16 -13.43 5.33
C ALA A 57 4.73 -14.42 6.38
N GLN A 58 4.52 -14.16 7.66
CA GLN A 58 4.86 -15.06 8.78
C GLN A 58 3.72 -16.03 9.16
N GLY A 59 2.57 -15.94 8.49
CA GLY A 59 1.45 -16.87 8.66
C GLY A 59 0.28 -16.31 9.50
N ARG A 60 0.28 -15.02 9.81
CA ARG A 60 -0.93 -14.39 10.36
C ARG A 60 -2.02 -14.38 9.29
N GLN A 61 -3.24 -14.72 9.69
CA GLN A 61 -4.37 -14.81 8.75
C GLN A 61 -4.98 -13.43 8.46
N CYS A 62 -5.13 -12.59 9.49
CA CYS A 62 -5.76 -11.28 9.34
C CYS A 62 -4.96 -10.20 10.07
N VAL A 63 -4.82 -9.06 9.42
CA VAL A 63 -4.20 -7.84 9.94
C VAL A 63 -5.04 -6.63 9.54
N SER A 64 -4.92 -5.55 10.30
CA SER A 64 -5.61 -4.30 10.05
C SER A 64 -4.68 -3.14 10.31
N VAL A 65 -4.65 -2.19 9.40
CA VAL A 65 -3.83 -0.99 9.48
C VAL A 65 -4.73 0.22 9.54
N MET A 66 -4.47 1.10 10.50
CA MET A 66 -5.15 2.39 10.58
C MET A 66 -4.43 3.40 9.68
N TRP A 67 -5.09 3.84 8.61
CA TRP A 67 -4.59 4.88 7.70
C TRP A 67 -5.09 6.25 8.18
N GLY A 68 -4.37 6.82 9.15
CA GLY A 68 -4.83 7.99 9.91
C GLY A 68 -4.72 9.34 9.16
N GLY A 69 -5.79 9.75 8.49
CA GLY A 69 -5.92 11.09 7.89
C GLY A 69 -6.65 12.11 8.79
N GLU A 70 -6.23 13.37 8.78
CA GLU A 70 -6.96 14.46 9.44
C GLU A 70 -8.33 14.64 8.79
N GLY A 71 -9.40 14.55 9.59
CA GLY A 71 -10.77 14.76 9.11
C GLY A 71 -11.39 13.60 8.34
N ASN A 72 -10.61 12.63 7.85
CA ASN A 72 -11.05 11.40 7.17
C ASN A 72 -9.92 10.36 7.21
N GLY A 73 -10.11 9.27 7.97
CA GLY A 73 -9.18 8.13 8.01
C GLY A 73 -9.83 6.86 7.47
N ALA A 74 -9.03 5.82 7.30
CA ALA A 74 -9.52 4.52 6.86
C ALA A 74 -8.88 3.36 7.66
N PHE A 75 -9.55 2.22 7.67
CA PHE A 75 -8.93 0.93 8.02
C PHE A 75 -8.62 0.17 6.73
N VAL A 76 -7.40 -0.32 6.61
CA VAL A 76 -7.00 -1.25 5.55
C VAL A 76 -6.90 -2.63 6.17
N ASP A 77 -7.85 -3.49 5.86
CA ASP A 77 -7.89 -4.86 6.33
C ASP A 77 -7.34 -5.79 5.26
N LEU A 78 -6.46 -6.68 5.69
CA LEU A 78 -5.83 -7.69 4.84
C LEU A 78 -6.08 -9.06 5.47
N ALA A 79 -6.69 -9.97 4.71
CA ALA A 79 -6.97 -11.34 5.13
C ALA A 79 -6.41 -12.33 4.11
N LEU A 80 -5.48 -13.18 4.54
CA LEU A 80 -4.86 -14.23 3.74
C LEU A 80 -5.63 -15.53 3.94
N ASP A 81 -6.10 -16.12 2.84
CA ASP A 81 -6.78 -17.40 2.85
C ASP A 81 -5.79 -18.59 2.80
N ALA A 82 -6.31 -19.82 2.84
CA ALA A 82 -5.50 -21.03 2.78
C ALA A 82 -4.88 -21.30 1.38
N THR A 83 -5.28 -20.54 0.36
CA THR A 83 -4.81 -20.68 -1.03
C THR A 83 -3.84 -19.57 -1.45
N GLU A 84 -3.35 -18.79 -0.49
CA GLU A 84 -2.43 -17.65 -0.69
C GLU A 84 -3.06 -16.49 -1.49
N TYR A 85 -4.39 -16.38 -1.45
CA TYR A 85 -5.11 -15.20 -1.90
C TYR A 85 -5.39 -14.26 -0.73
N LEU A 86 -5.28 -12.97 -1.03
CA LEU A 86 -5.44 -11.87 -0.12
C LEU A 86 -6.73 -11.13 -0.43
N GLY A 87 -7.66 -11.15 0.53
CA GLY A 87 -8.73 -10.18 0.60
C GLY A 87 -8.19 -8.86 1.13
N VAL A 88 -8.41 -7.80 0.37
CA VAL A 88 -8.11 -6.41 0.76
C VAL A 88 -9.44 -5.67 0.87
N VAL A 89 -9.69 -5.07 2.03
CA VAL A 89 -10.87 -4.21 2.22
C VAL A 89 -10.43 -2.90 2.84
N VAL A 90 -10.88 -1.80 2.25
CA VAL A 90 -10.69 -0.48 2.85
C VAL A 90 -12.03 -0.01 3.40
N HIS A 91 -12.08 0.28 4.69
CA HIS A 91 -13.24 0.85 5.35
C HIS A 91 -12.98 2.30 5.71
N GLU A 92 -13.99 3.17 5.60
CA GLU A 92 -13.93 4.44 6.31
C GLU A 92 -13.91 4.20 7.83
N MET A 93 -13.40 5.17 8.58
CA MET A 93 -13.61 5.18 10.03
C MET A 93 -15.05 5.58 10.35
N ALA A 94 -15.73 4.81 11.20
CA ALA A 94 -17.12 5.10 11.57
C ALA A 94 -17.28 6.41 12.35
N ASP A 95 -16.24 6.86 13.04
CA ASP A 95 -16.20 8.16 13.72
C ASP A 95 -15.18 9.07 13.02
N SER A 96 -15.67 10.12 12.37
CA SER A 96 -14.84 11.11 11.69
C SER A 96 -14.00 11.96 12.66
N ASN A 97 -14.31 11.96 13.96
CA ASN A 97 -13.61 12.71 14.99
C ASN A 97 -12.56 11.89 15.75
N TRP A 98 -12.16 10.72 15.22
CA TRP A 98 -11.17 9.83 15.83
C TRP A 98 -9.83 10.52 16.18
N PHE A 99 -9.49 11.60 15.49
CA PHE A 99 -8.26 12.37 15.72
C PHE A 99 -8.39 13.46 16.78
N SER A 100 -9.60 13.69 17.33
CA SER A 100 -9.85 14.71 18.34
C SER A 100 -9.33 14.26 19.72
N PRO A 101 -8.36 14.97 20.33
CA PRO A 101 -7.79 14.58 21.62
C PRO A 101 -8.78 14.69 22.79
N ALA A 102 -9.89 15.40 22.60
CA ALA A 102 -10.93 15.59 23.61
C ALA A 102 -11.97 14.45 23.64
N LEU A 103 -12.02 13.61 22.60
CA LEU A 103 -13.02 12.55 22.47
C LEU A 103 -12.40 11.20 22.80
N ARG A 104 -13.10 10.44 23.65
CA ARG A 104 -12.85 9.01 23.78
C ARG A 104 -13.60 8.34 22.63
N TRP A 105 -12.85 7.63 21.79
CA TRP A 105 -13.42 6.85 20.70
C TRP A 105 -12.91 5.41 20.79
N ALA A 106 -13.62 4.52 20.11
CA ALA A 106 -13.18 3.14 19.90
C ALA A 106 -13.08 2.91 18.39
N PRO A 107 -12.07 2.17 17.92
CA PRO A 107 -11.94 1.87 16.51
C PRO A 107 -13.12 1.05 16.01
N ALA A 108 -13.86 1.64 15.07
CA ALA A 108 -15.01 1.03 14.42
C ALA A 108 -14.94 1.30 12.91
N ARG A 109 -15.20 0.24 12.13
CA ARG A 109 -15.25 0.29 10.68
C ARG A 109 -16.62 0.81 10.23
N GLY A 110 -16.62 1.78 9.33
CA GLY A 110 -17.80 2.24 8.61
C GLY A 110 -18.01 1.45 7.32
N HIS A 111 -18.56 2.11 6.31
CA HIS A 111 -18.79 1.50 5.01
C HIS A 111 -17.48 1.04 4.34
N ALA A 112 -17.55 -0.06 3.60
CA ALA A 112 -16.46 -0.49 2.74
C ALA A 112 -16.38 0.44 1.53
N LEU A 113 -15.20 1.02 1.31
CA LEU A 113 -14.87 1.95 0.22
C LEU A 113 -14.23 1.24 -0.98
N PHE A 114 -13.56 0.11 -0.74
CA PHE A 114 -12.86 -0.66 -1.76
C PHE A 114 -12.74 -2.12 -1.34
N THR A 115 -12.89 -3.03 -2.29
CA THR A 115 -12.68 -4.47 -2.08
C THR A 115 -11.87 -5.07 -3.22
N ALA A 116 -10.85 -5.85 -2.89
CA ALA A 116 -10.09 -6.61 -3.87
C ALA A 116 -9.78 -8.02 -3.38
N TYR A 117 -9.67 -8.95 -4.33
CA TYR A 117 -9.23 -10.31 -4.07
C TYR A 117 -8.07 -10.66 -5.02
N VAL A 118 -6.85 -10.67 -4.49
CA VAL A 118 -5.63 -10.73 -5.29
C VAL A 118 -4.74 -11.84 -4.78
N SER A 119 -3.85 -12.37 -5.62
CA SER A 119 -2.82 -13.28 -5.10
C SER A 119 -1.89 -12.51 -4.16
N PHE A 120 -1.49 -13.12 -3.04
CA PHE A 120 -0.59 -12.46 -2.09
C PHE A 120 0.77 -12.15 -2.72
N SER A 121 1.22 -12.98 -3.67
CA SER A 121 2.45 -12.73 -4.43
C SER A 121 2.35 -11.48 -5.32
N GLU A 122 1.19 -11.21 -5.92
CA GLU A 122 0.94 -9.99 -6.69
C GLU A 122 0.94 -8.75 -5.79
N PHE A 123 0.19 -8.79 -4.68
CA PHE A 123 0.19 -7.72 -3.69
C PHE A 123 1.61 -7.41 -3.21
N ALA A 124 2.35 -8.44 -2.80
CA ALA A 124 3.72 -8.31 -2.32
C ALA A 124 4.66 -7.75 -3.39
N ARG A 125 4.46 -8.11 -4.66
CA ARG A 125 5.23 -7.57 -5.78
C ARG A 125 4.98 -6.08 -5.99
N LYS A 126 3.72 -5.64 -5.92
CA LYS A 126 3.36 -4.22 -6.05
C LYS A 126 3.90 -3.42 -4.87
N LEU A 127 3.65 -3.86 -3.64
CA LEU A 127 4.15 -3.21 -2.44
C LEU A 127 5.69 -3.15 -2.42
N GLY A 128 6.38 -4.27 -2.70
CA GLY A 128 7.84 -4.31 -2.73
C GLY A 128 8.45 -3.39 -3.79
N ARG A 129 7.79 -3.20 -4.92
CA ARG A 129 8.18 -2.22 -5.95
C ARG A 129 8.04 -0.79 -5.44
N GLU A 130 6.94 -0.45 -4.77
CA GLU A 130 6.74 0.88 -4.18
C GLU A 130 7.76 1.16 -3.07
N LEU A 131 8.02 0.20 -2.17
CA LEU A 131 9.05 0.32 -1.14
C LEU A 131 10.42 0.65 -1.73
N ARG A 132 10.81 0.01 -2.84
CA ARG A 132 12.05 0.32 -3.56
C ARG A 132 12.04 1.74 -4.15
N LYS A 133 10.94 2.16 -4.77
CA LYS A 133 10.81 3.53 -5.30
C LYS A 133 10.97 4.56 -4.19
N ILE A 134 10.27 4.36 -3.06
CA ILE A 134 10.32 5.24 -1.89
C ILE A 134 11.74 5.35 -1.35
N ARG A 135 12.44 4.22 -1.22
CA ARG A 135 13.84 4.20 -0.80
C ARG A 135 14.74 5.04 -1.72
N VAL A 136 14.46 5.04 -3.03
CA VAL A 136 15.26 5.78 -4.02
C VAL A 136 14.88 7.26 -4.11
N GLN A 137 13.60 7.60 -3.98
CA GLN A 137 13.07 8.93 -4.30
C GLN A 137 12.82 9.80 -3.08
N HIS A 138 12.41 9.20 -1.96
CA HIS A 138 11.88 9.91 -0.81
C HIS A 138 12.74 9.78 0.45
N THR A 139 13.84 9.02 0.38
CA THR A 139 14.70 8.72 1.53
C THR A 139 16.07 9.37 1.37
N ASP A 140 16.55 10.08 2.40
CA ASP A 140 17.88 10.66 2.41
C ASP A 140 18.97 9.64 2.82
N ILE A 141 20.22 10.10 2.92
CA ILE A 141 21.37 9.25 3.26
C ILE A 141 21.27 8.62 4.67
N THR A 142 20.47 9.20 5.57
CA THR A 142 20.27 8.73 6.93
C THR A 142 19.12 7.74 7.06
N GLY A 143 18.34 7.56 5.98
CA GLY A 143 17.11 6.78 6.03
C GLY A 143 15.88 7.60 6.41
N TYR A 144 15.99 8.92 6.54
CA TYR A 144 14.86 9.79 6.89
C TYR A 144 14.08 10.18 5.63
N MET A 145 12.75 10.33 5.76
CA MET A 145 11.87 10.73 4.66
C MET A 145 11.29 12.13 4.93
N PRO A 146 11.90 13.21 4.37
CA PRO A 146 11.52 14.59 4.69
C PRO A 146 10.06 14.93 4.41
N HIS A 147 9.49 14.41 3.33
CA HIS A 147 8.09 14.64 2.97
C HIS A 147 7.08 13.82 3.78
N TRP A 148 7.56 12.90 4.63
CA TRP A 148 6.71 12.06 5.47
C TRP A 148 6.90 12.34 6.97
N GLY A 149 8.09 12.78 7.40
CA GLY A 149 8.37 13.03 8.82
C GLY A 149 8.80 11.80 9.61
N TRP A 150 8.89 10.62 8.98
CA TRP A 150 9.33 9.37 9.61
C TRP A 150 10.51 8.75 8.86
N SER A 151 11.22 7.83 9.50
CA SER A 151 12.28 7.05 8.86
C SER A 151 11.72 5.93 7.99
N TYR A 152 12.36 5.68 6.86
CA TYR A 152 12.12 4.53 6.01
C TYR A 152 12.37 3.22 6.79
N PRO A 153 11.49 2.22 6.69
CA PRO A 153 11.56 1.01 7.51
C PRO A 153 12.57 -0.01 6.95
N GLN A 154 13.86 0.37 6.87
CA GLN A 154 14.90 -0.39 6.17
C GLN A 154 14.97 -1.87 6.57
N ALA A 155 15.12 -2.15 7.87
CA ALA A 155 15.24 -3.52 8.37
C ALA A 155 13.97 -4.36 8.14
N ARG A 156 12.79 -3.75 8.28
CA ARG A 156 11.50 -4.40 8.03
C ARG A 156 11.33 -4.73 6.56
N TYR A 157 11.70 -3.80 5.69
CA TYR A 157 11.68 -4.02 4.25
C TYR A 157 12.61 -5.17 3.83
N GLU A 158 13.82 -5.26 4.38
CA GLU A 158 14.73 -6.40 4.14
C GLU A 158 14.14 -7.73 4.62
N LEU A 159 13.49 -7.74 5.79
CA LEU A 159 12.77 -8.91 6.31
C LEU A 159 11.62 -9.30 5.38
N PHE A 160 10.80 -8.34 4.96
CA PHE A 160 9.71 -8.53 4.01
C PHE A 160 10.21 -9.18 2.72
N GLU A 161 11.27 -8.65 2.11
CA GLU A 161 11.83 -9.25 0.88
C GLU A 161 12.36 -10.67 1.11
N SER A 162 13.03 -10.92 2.24
CA SER A 162 13.54 -12.24 2.58
C SER A 162 12.41 -13.28 2.72
N LEU A 163 11.33 -12.91 3.39
CA LEU A 163 10.15 -13.77 3.54
C LEU A 163 9.47 -14.01 2.19
N MET A 164 9.31 -12.97 1.39
CA MET A 164 8.64 -13.10 0.10
C MET A 164 9.47 -13.87 -0.92
N ALA A 165 10.80 -13.76 -0.89
CA ALA A 165 11.69 -14.52 -1.77
C ALA A 165 11.49 -16.04 -1.61
N ARG A 166 11.21 -16.51 -0.39
CA ARG A 166 10.88 -17.92 -0.13
C ARG A 166 9.57 -18.37 -0.80
N ARG A 167 8.68 -17.43 -1.10
CA ARG A 167 7.40 -17.63 -1.81
C ARG A 167 7.51 -17.31 -3.30
N GLY A 168 8.73 -17.25 -3.86
CA GLY A 168 8.97 -17.05 -5.29
C GLY A 168 8.97 -15.60 -5.76
N PHE A 169 8.85 -14.62 -4.85
CA PHE A 169 9.02 -13.21 -5.19
C PHE A 169 10.46 -12.94 -5.65
N LYS A 170 10.58 -12.31 -6.82
CA LYS A 170 11.86 -11.82 -7.34
C LYS A 170 11.86 -10.30 -7.29
N PRO A 171 12.66 -9.68 -6.40
CA PRO A 171 12.70 -8.23 -6.32
C PRO A 171 13.25 -7.62 -7.61
N VAL A 172 12.65 -6.50 -8.02
CA VAL A 172 13.15 -5.68 -9.14
C VAL A 172 14.41 -4.95 -8.71
N SER A 173 15.48 -4.99 -9.50
CA SER A 173 16.75 -4.35 -9.12
C SER A 173 16.59 -2.84 -8.92
N THR A 174 17.37 -2.24 -8.01
CA THR A 174 17.37 -0.78 -7.79
C THR A 174 17.78 -0.01 -9.04
N GLN A 175 18.64 -0.59 -9.90
CA GLN A 175 19.02 -0.01 -11.18
C GLN A 175 17.81 0.07 -12.14
N THR A 176 17.02 -1.00 -12.21
CA THR A 176 15.78 -1.03 -12.99
C THR A 176 14.81 0.06 -12.52
N ILE A 177 14.61 0.17 -11.20
CA ILE A 177 13.76 1.23 -10.62
C ILE A 177 14.27 2.62 -10.99
N ARG A 178 15.58 2.89 -10.85
CA ARG A 178 16.17 4.19 -11.23
C ARG A 178 15.97 4.50 -12.71
N HIS A 179 16.18 3.52 -13.58
CA HIS A 179 15.97 3.67 -15.02
C HIS A 179 14.50 3.97 -15.34
N GLU A 180 13.56 3.22 -14.76
CA GLU A 180 12.12 3.45 -14.94
C GLU A 180 11.71 4.85 -14.47
N LEU A 181 12.24 5.32 -13.34
CA LEU A 181 11.95 6.66 -12.84
C LEU A 181 12.54 7.76 -13.73
N GLN A 182 13.71 7.54 -14.33
CA GLN A 182 14.29 8.45 -15.32
C GLN A 182 13.45 8.49 -16.60
N VAL A 183 13.04 7.34 -17.12
CA VAL A 183 12.19 7.24 -18.33
C VAL A 183 10.78 7.79 -18.07
N GLY A 184 10.21 7.54 -16.88
CA GLY A 184 8.91 8.06 -16.47
C GLY A 184 8.88 9.58 -16.35
N ARG A 185 9.94 10.18 -15.78
CA ARG A 185 10.11 11.65 -15.75
C ARG A 185 10.24 12.29 -17.13
N LEU A 186 10.75 11.54 -18.12
CA LEU A 186 10.77 12.00 -19.52
C LEU A 186 9.39 11.92 -20.20
N ARG A 187 8.38 11.30 -19.55
CA ARG A 187 7.02 11.14 -20.05
C ARG A 187 5.97 11.94 -19.27
N GLU A 188 6.33 12.63 -18.18
CA GLU A 188 5.39 13.53 -17.53
C GLU A 188 5.03 14.67 -18.51
N PRO A 189 3.73 14.87 -18.82
CA PRO A 189 3.33 16.00 -19.65
C PRO A 189 3.72 17.29 -18.94
N ASN A 190 4.37 18.18 -19.68
CA ASN A 190 4.76 19.51 -19.23
C ASN A 190 3.56 20.18 -18.52
N PRO A 191 3.65 20.56 -17.23
CA PRO A 191 2.54 21.14 -16.47
C PRO A 191 2.11 22.54 -16.95
N ALA A 192 2.65 23.02 -18.08
CA ALA A 192 2.32 24.33 -18.67
C ALA A 192 0.94 24.41 -19.37
N HIS A 193 0.09 23.36 -19.29
CA HIS A 193 -1.25 23.37 -19.89
C HIS A 193 -2.30 22.66 -19.02
N ALA A 194 -2.39 23.01 -17.74
CA ALA A 194 -3.54 22.71 -16.88
C ALA A 194 -4.05 24.02 -16.24
#